data_AF-A0A2V7MR89-F1
#
_entry.id   AF-A0A2V7MR89-F1
#
_cell.length_a   1.000
_cell.length_b   1.000
_cell.length_c   1.000
_cell.angle_alpha   90.00
_cell.angle_beta   90.00
_cell.angle_gamma   90.00
#
_symmetry.space_group_name_H-M   'P 1'
#
loop_
_entity.id
_entity.type
_entity.pdbx_description
1 polymer ?
#
loop_
_entity_poly.entity_id
_entity_poly.type
_entity_poly.pdbx_seq_one_letter_code
_entity_poly.pdbx_strand_id
1 'polypeptide(L)'
;MNESVAQFLAAVKANDLKRMGELWGTERGPAAQSMNGDVLRQRLTVIQKYLDHSGYRVIEGPLLVPGHQELRTYRVELQRASCNQVMPMDLIKTHSGGWLVYDVHLEAAGSPAGRCQPAATGTRP
;
A
#
# COMPACT_ATOMS: atom_id res chain seq x y z
N MET A 1 0.85 7.41 -14.33
CA MET A 1 0.78 6.44 -13.21
C MET A 1 1.92 6.78 -12.26
N ASN A 2 1.68 6.89 -10.94
CA ASN A 2 2.78 7.21 -10.02
C ASN A 2 3.67 5.97 -9.88
N GLU A 3 4.93 6.12 -10.28
CA GLU A 3 5.93 5.07 -10.33
C GLU A 3 6.11 4.37 -8.98
N SER A 4 5.90 5.09 -7.88
CA SER A 4 6.12 4.58 -6.52
C SER A 4 5.14 3.47 -6.12
N VAL A 5 3.85 3.56 -6.51
CA VAL A 5 2.87 2.48 -6.28
C VAL A 5 3.29 1.22 -7.04
N ALA A 6 3.67 1.40 -8.31
CA ALA A 6 4.06 0.29 -9.17
C ALA A 6 5.34 -0.39 -8.68
N GLN A 7 6.35 0.39 -8.30
CA GLN A 7 7.60 -0.12 -7.74
C GLN A 7 7.38 -0.84 -6.40
N PHE A 8 6.51 -0.31 -5.53
CA PHE A 8 6.21 -0.94 -4.25
C PHE A 8 5.49 -2.28 -4.43
N LEU A 9 4.48 -2.33 -5.30
CA LEU A 9 3.77 -3.57 -5.61
C LEU A 9 4.65 -4.60 -6.32
N ALA A 10 5.59 -4.17 -7.15
CA ALA A 10 6.61 -5.05 -7.71
C ALA A 10 7.51 -5.65 -6.62
N ALA A 11 7.93 -4.85 -5.62
CA ALA A 11 8.71 -5.33 -4.48
C ALA A 11 7.91 -6.30 -3.59
N VAL A 12 6.62 -6.02 -3.36
CA VAL A 12 5.69 -6.94 -2.68
C VAL A 12 5.63 -8.28 -3.39
N LYS A 13 5.47 -8.27 -4.73
CA LYS A 13 5.39 -9.47 -5.55
C LYS A 13 6.68 -10.30 -5.52
N ALA A 14 7.82 -9.62 -5.49
CA ALA A 14 9.14 -10.24 -5.36
C ALA A 14 9.46 -10.72 -3.93
N ASN A 15 8.58 -10.45 -2.95
CA ASN A 15 8.85 -10.64 -1.52
C ASN A 15 10.17 -9.97 -1.07
N ASP A 16 10.49 -8.82 -1.66
CA ASP A 16 11.70 -8.06 -1.36
C ASP A 16 11.43 -7.04 -0.24
N LEU A 17 11.50 -7.52 1.01
CA LEU A 17 11.26 -6.68 2.18
C LEU A 17 12.26 -5.52 2.28
N LYS A 18 13.48 -5.67 1.75
CA LYS A 18 14.47 -4.59 1.75
C LYS A 18 13.98 -3.46 0.84
N ARG A 19 13.62 -3.79 -0.41
CA ARG A 19 13.11 -2.81 -1.37
C ARG A 19 11.78 -2.20 -0.93
N MET A 20 10.91 -2.98 -0.30
CA MET A 20 9.69 -2.44 0.32
C MET A 20 10.02 -1.38 1.37
N GLY A 21 11.03 -1.59 2.22
CA GLY A 21 11.44 -0.61 3.24
C GLY A 21 12.07 0.67 2.68
N GLU A 22 12.60 0.63 1.44
CA GLU A 22 13.10 1.80 0.71
C GLU A 22 11.96 2.63 0.08
N LEU A 23 10.81 2.01 -0.17
CA LEU A 23 9.66 2.58 -0.87
C LEU A 23 8.48 2.92 0.06
N TRP A 24 8.54 2.46 1.31
CA TRP A 24 7.58 2.73 2.38
C TRP A 24 8.20 3.64 3.44
N GLY A 25 7.50 4.69 3.88
CA GLY A 25 8.06 5.65 4.82
C GLY A 25 7.15 6.84 5.11
N THR A 26 7.75 7.94 5.58
CA THR A 26 7.03 9.18 5.89
C THR A 26 7.59 10.36 5.10
N GLU A 27 7.11 11.57 5.34
CA GLU A 27 7.66 12.81 4.78
C GLU A 27 9.16 12.98 5.05
N ARG A 28 9.68 12.33 6.10
CA ARG A 28 11.11 12.33 6.45
C ARG A 28 11.97 11.41 5.59
N GLY A 29 11.36 10.48 4.84
CA GLY A 29 12.05 9.52 3.99
C GLY A 29 11.69 8.06 4.29
N PRO A 30 12.43 7.10 3.69
CA PRO A 30 12.16 5.68 3.83
C PRO A 30 12.24 5.17 5.26
N ALA A 31 11.34 4.26 5.63
CA ALA A 31 11.34 3.61 6.94
C ALA A 31 12.63 2.84 7.19
N ALA A 32 13.26 2.30 6.15
CA ALA A 32 14.57 1.62 6.24
C ALA A 32 15.70 2.49 6.84
N GLN A 33 15.56 3.83 6.82
CA GLN A 33 16.58 4.74 7.34
C GLN A 33 16.40 5.07 8.83
N SER A 34 15.19 4.93 9.38
CA SER A 34 14.83 5.46 10.70
C SER A 34 14.15 4.47 11.63
N MET A 35 13.52 3.41 11.10
CA MET A 35 12.86 2.39 11.88
C MET A 35 13.85 1.32 12.34
N ASN A 36 13.65 0.80 13.56
CA ASN A 36 14.39 -0.38 14.02
C ASN A 36 14.23 -1.54 13.02
N GLY A 37 15.33 -2.20 12.67
CA GLY A 37 15.36 -3.21 11.61
C GLY A 37 14.47 -4.43 11.87
N ASP A 38 14.33 -4.90 13.11
CA ASP A 38 13.48 -6.05 13.43
C ASP A 38 12.00 -5.66 13.39
N VAL A 39 11.66 -4.47 13.90
CA VAL A 39 10.30 -3.90 13.80
C VAL A 39 9.91 -3.70 12.34
N LEU A 40 10.83 -3.15 11.52
CA LEU A 40 10.62 -2.97 10.10
C LEU A 40 10.36 -4.30 9.40
N ARG A 41 11.21 -5.30 9.64
CA ARG A 41 11.05 -6.64 9.06
C ARG A 41 9.71 -7.26 9.43
N GLN A 42 9.30 -7.17 10.70
CA GLN A 42 8.03 -7.70 11.16
C GLN A 42 6.84 -7.03 10.47
N ARG A 43 6.83 -5.69 10.42
CA ARG A 43 5.75 -4.92 9.76
C ARG A 43 5.67 -5.21 8.26
N LEU A 44 6.81 -5.17 7.56
CA LEU A 44 6.86 -5.43 6.12
C LEU A 44 6.48 -6.88 5.79
N THR A 45 6.80 -7.85 6.66
CA THR A 45 6.34 -9.24 6.48
C THR A 45 4.81 -9.33 6.51
N VAL A 46 4.15 -8.59 7.41
CA VAL A 46 2.68 -8.54 7.45
C VAL A 46 2.14 -7.85 6.21
N ILE A 47 2.67 -6.68 5.85
CA ILE A 47 2.23 -5.94 4.66
C ILE A 47 2.40 -6.79 3.39
N GLN A 48 3.54 -7.47 3.24
CA GLN A 48 3.82 -8.32 2.09
C GLN A 48 2.78 -9.44 1.95
N LYS A 49 2.45 -10.14 3.05
CA LYS A 49 1.43 -11.20 3.04
C LYS A 49 0.05 -10.69 2.65
N TYR A 50 -0.32 -9.50 3.09
CA TYR A 50 -1.63 -8.92 2.82
C TYR A 50 -1.76 -8.35 1.40
N LEU A 51 -0.65 -7.90 0.82
CA LEU A 51 -0.62 -7.29 -0.50
C LEU A 51 -0.14 -8.24 -1.61
N ASP A 52 0.29 -9.47 -1.29
CA ASP A 52 0.65 -10.45 -2.30
C ASP A 52 -0.52 -10.70 -3.27
N HIS A 53 -0.18 -10.77 -4.56
CA HIS A 53 -1.14 -10.72 -5.65
C HIS A 53 -0.60 -11.45 -6.88
N SER A 54 -1.46 -11.92 -7.78
CA SER A 54 -1.06 -12.41 -9.11
C SER A 54 -0.94 -11.28 -10.14
N GLY A 55 -1.67 -10.19 -9.93
CA GLY A 55 -1.62 -8.96 -10.72
C GLY A 55 -2.29 -7.81 -9.97
N TYR A 56 -2.17 -6.58 -10.48
CA TYR A 56 -2.85 -5.43 -9.90
C TYR A 56 -3.26 -4.43 -10.99
N ARG A 57 -4.19 -3.55 -10.64
CA ARG A 57 -4.58 -2.41 -11.46
C ARG A 57 -4.87 -1.20 -10.57
N VAL A 58 -4.31 -0.05 -10.92
CA VAL A 58 -4.74 1.23 -10.34
C VAL A 58 -6.09 1.58 -10.97
N ILE A 59 -7.14 1.58 -10.17
CA ILE A 59 -8.51 1.84 -10.64
C ILE A 59 -8.93 3.29 -10.44
N GLU A 60 -8.28 4.00 -9.51
CA GLU A 60 -8.55 5.42 -9.23
C GLU A 60 -7.31 6.10 -8.66
N GLY A 61 -7.16 7.41 -8.95
CA GLY A 61 -6.15 8.29 -8.37
C GLY A 61 -5.14 8.86 -9.38
N PRO A 62 -4.29 9.80 -8.96
CA PRO A 62 -4.18 10.33 -7.60
C PRO A 62 -5.40 11.15 -7.18
N LEU A 63 -5.95 10.85 -6.01
CA LEU A 63 -6.95 11.68 -5.34
C LEU A 63 -6.23 12.62 -4.36
N LEU A 64 -6.68 13.87 -4.30
CA LEU A 64 -6.20 14.82 -3.29
C LEU A 64 -6.84 14.50 -1.94
N VAL A 65 -6.05 14.61 -0.87
CA VAL A 65 -6.55 14.47 0.50
C VAL A 65 -6.83 15.88 1.03
N PRO A 66 -8.08 16.21 1.40
CA PRO A 66 -8.43 17.54 1.90
C PRO A 66 -7.57 17.93 3.12
N GLY A 67 -6.98 19.14 3.08
CA GLY A 67 -6.09 19.62 4.14
C GLY A 67 -4.65 19.09 4.08
N HIS A 68 -4.34 18.16 3.16
CA HIS A 68 -3.03 17.51 3.05
C HIS A 68 -2.48 17.60 1.61
N GLN A 69 -1.62 18.60 1.36
CA GLN A 69 -1.08 18.84 0.02
C GLN A 69 0.01 17.83 -0.37
N GLU A 70 0.64 17.23 0.64
CA GLU A 70 1.69 16.23 0.56
C GLU A 70 1.17 14.80 0.37
N LEU A 71 -0.13 14.56 0.60
CA LEU A 71 -0.74 13.23 0.48
C LEU A 71 -1.47 13.05 -0.84
N ARG A 72 -1.40 11.83 -1.38
CA ARG A 72 -2.21 11.37 -2.51
C ARG A 72 -2.73 9.98 -2.24
N THR A 73 -4.02 9.77 -2.45
CA THR A 73 -4.63 8.44 -2.33
C THR A 73 -4.83 7.81 -3.71
N TYR A 74 -4.51 6.53 -3.81
CA TYR A 74 -4.84 5.68 -4.95
C TYR A 74 -5.78 4.57 -4.50
N ARG A 75 -6.68 4.13 -5.38
CA ARG A 75 -7.37 2.85 -5.21
C ARG A 75 -6.73 1.83 -6.15
N VAL A 76 -6.25 0.74 -5.56
CA VAL A 76 -5.57 -0.33 -6.27
C VAL A 76 -6.38 -1.60 -6.13
N GLU A 77 -6.82 -2.16 -7.24
CA GLU A 77 -7.38 -3.50 -7.30
C GLU A 77 -6.23 -4.52 -7.34
N LEU A 78 -6.13 -5.37 -6.32
CA LEU A 78 -5.23 -6.51 -6.27
C LEU A 78 -5.98 -7.75 -6.74
N GLN A 79 -5.40 -8.49 -7.68
CA GLN A 79 -5.88 -9.80 -8.09
C GLN A 79 -5.25 -10.84 -7.15
N ARG A 80 -6.07 -11.43 -6.29
CA ARG A 80 -5.68 -12.56 -5.42
C ARG A 80 -6.12 -13.87 -6.06
N ALA A 81 -5.62 -14.99 -5.54
CA ALA A 81 -5.93 -16.32 -6.08
C ALA A 81 -7.44 -16.63 -6.16
N SER A 82 -8.24 -16.09 -5.24
CA SER A 82 -9.66 -16.40 -5.09
C SER A 82 -10.61 -15.22 -5.40
N CYS A 83 -10.09 -14.01 -5.59
CA CYS A 83 -10.90 -12.78 -5.74
C CYS A 83 -10.06 -11.55 -6.08
N ASN A 84 -10.73 -10.45 -6.43
CA ASN A 84 -10.11 -9.12 -6.52
C ASN A 84 -10.43 -8.30 -5.25
N GLN A 85 -9.43 -7.65 -4.67
CA GLN A 85 -9.57 -6.77 -3.50
C GLN A 85 -9.14 -5.35 -3.86
N VAL A 86 -10.00 -4.36 -3.59
CA VAL A 86 -9.64 -2.95 -3.76
C VAL A 86 -9.06 -2.41 -2.46
N MET A 87 -7.83 -1.93 -2.53
CA MET A 87 -7.05 -1.35 -1.43
C MET A 87 -6.85 0.15 -1.67
N PRO A 88 -7.17 1.03 -0.71
CA PRO A 88 -6.60 2.36 -0.70
C PRO A 88 -5.09 2.28 -0.43
N MET A 89 -4.33 3.13 -1.09
CA MET A 89 -2.91 3.33 -0.81
C MET A 89 -2.60 4.81 -0.81
N ASP A 90 -2.08 5.29 0.31
CA ASP A 90 -1.67 6.67 0.47
C ASP A 90 -0.19 6.80 0.17
N LEU A 91 0.14 7.81 -0.63
CA LEU A 91 1.49 8.22 -0.92
C LEU A 91 1.76 9.56 -0.25
N ILE A 92 2.95 9.73 0.30
CA ILE A 92 3.43 10.97 0.89
C ILE A 92 4.62 11.51 0.13
N LYS A 93 4.61 12.82 -0.11
CA LYS A 93 5.75 13.53 -0.67
C LYS A 93 6.81 13.75 0.42
N THR A 94 8.03 13.31 0.19
CA THR A 94 9.14 13.53 1.11
C THR A 94 9.65 14.96 1.03
N HIS A 95 10.32 15.45 2.08
CA HIS A 95 11.01 16.74 2.05
C HIS A 95 12.09 16.81 0.95
N SER A 96 12.68 15.68 0.58
CA SER A 96 13.63 15.56 -0.54
C SER A 96 12.98 15.55 -1.93
N GLY A 97 11.64 15.58 -2.01
CA GLY A 97 10.89 15.71 -3.26
C GLY A 97 10.43 14.41 -3.91
N GLY A 98 10.76 13.25 -3.33
CA GLY A 98 10.30 11.93 -3.78
C GLY A 98 8.91 11.59 -3.25
N TRP A 99 8.35 10.47 -3.71
CA TRP A 99 7.10 9.92 -3.19
C TRP A 99 7.36 8.55 -2.60
N LEU A 100 6.76 8.29 -1.44
CA LEU A 100 6.80 6.99 -0.77
C LEU A 100 5.38 6.53 -0.50
N VAL A 101 5.18 5.21 -0.45
CA VAL A 101 3.97 4.65 0.15
C VAL A 101 4.00 5.01 1.64
N TYR A 102 2.96 5.67 2.10
CA TYR A 102 2.78 6.09 3.48
C TYR A 102 1.91 5.07 4.24
N ASP A 103 0.74 4.77 3.66
CA ASP A 103 -0.21 3.81 4.23
C ASP A 103 -0.76 2.91 3.13
N VAL A 104 -1.02 1.66 3.49
CA VAL A 104 -1.62 0.62 2.63
C VAL A 104 -2.99 0.18 3.15
N HIS A 105 -3.47 0.78 4.24
CA HIS A 105 -4.80 0.59 4.80
C HIS A 105 -5.15 -0.88 5.01
N LEU A 106 -4.33 -1.61 5.80
CA LEU A 106 -4.51 -3.05 6.03
C LEU A 106 -5.89 -3.43 6.57
N GLU A 107 -6.58 -2.50 7.25
CA GLU A 107 -7.97 -2.65 7.68
C GLU A 107 -8.95 -2.89 6.52
N ALA A 108 -8.64 -2.38 5.32
CA ALA A 108 -9.43 -2.57 4.11
C ALA A 108 -9.11 -3.88 3.37
N ALA A 109 -8.10 -4.64 3.81
CA ALA A 109 -7.59 -5.80 3.08
C ALA A 109 -8.38 -7.10 3.25
N GLY A 110 -9.23 -7.17 4.27
CA GLY A 110 -9.81 -8.43 4.73
C GLY A 110 -8.73 -9.45 5.12
N SER A 111 -9.10 -10.73 5.26
CA SER A 111 -8.12 -11.80 5.51
C SER A 111 -7.37 -12.17 4.22
N PRO A 112 -6.02 -12.29 4.23
CA PRO A 112 -5.25 -12.64 3.03
C PRO A 112 -5.62 -14.01 2.42
N ALA A 113 -5.95 -14.98 3.27
CA ALA A 113 -6.39 -16.31 2.86
C ALA A 113 -7.94 -16.46 2.83
N GLY A 114 -8.66 -15.40 3.22
CA GLY A 114 -10.11 -15.38 3.18
C GLY A 114 -10.62 -15.15 1.76
N ARG A 115 -11.91 -15.46 1.54
CA ARG A 115 -12.61 -14.92 0.38
C ARG A 115 -12.72 -13.40 0.55
N CYS A 116 -12.53 -12.63 -0.52
CA CYS A 116 -12.80 -11.20 -0.47
C CYS A 116 -14.26 -11.01 -0.07
N GLN A 117 -14.49 -10.24 0.98
CA GLN A 117 -15.84 -9.85 1.33
C GLN A 117 -16.29 -8.84 0.28
N PRO A 118 -17.53 -8.94 -0.25
CA PRO A 118 -18.11 -7.84 -0.99
C PRO A 118 -17.95 -6.58 -0.14
N ALA A 119 -17.53 -5.45 -0.75
CA ALA A 119 -17.59 -4.16 -0.08
C ALA A 119 -19.00 -4.05 0.52
N ALA A 120 -19.09 -4.03 1.85
CA ALA A 120 -20.36 -4.19 2.53
C ALA A 120 -21.35 -3.20 1.92
N THR A 121 -22.44 -3.71 1.35
CA THR A 121 -23.63 -2.90 1.08
C THR A 121 -24.08 -2.45 2.46
N GLY A 122 -23.63 -1.25 2.87
CA GLY A 122 -23.95 -0.69 4.16
C GLY A 122 -25.45 -0.77 4.39
N THR A 123 -25.86 -0.98 5.64
CA THR A 123 -27.26 -0.99 6.06
C THR A 123 -27.86 0.42 6.04
N ARG A 124 -27.59 1.19 4.97
CA ARG A 124 -28.22 2.50 4.75
C ARG A 124 -29.73 2.26 4.62
N PRO A 125 -30.56 3.01 5.37
CA PRO A 125 -32.00 3.05 5.15
C PRO A 125 -32.36 3.45 3.72
#